data_AF-A0A7C5FQT6-F1
#
_entry.id   AF-A0A7C5FQT6-F1
#
_cell.length_a   1.000
_cell.length_b   1.000
_cell.length_c   1.000
_cell.angle_alpha   90.00
_cell.angle_beta   90.00
_cell.angle_gamma   90.00
#
_symmetry.space_group_name_H-M   'P 1'
#
loop_
_entity.id
_entity.type
_entity.pdbx_description
1 polymer ?
#
loop_
_entity_poly.entity_id
_entity_poly.type
_entity_poly.pdbx_seq_one_letter_code
_entity_poly.pdbx_strand_id
1 'polypeptide(L)'
;MGRHEPEENKPHRSDSVGDVIHEVGDELVAVVSLPGEITYRTIERFLSFLGGISILFWRSASLIARGAVDLRETIAQMSIIGVSSVPIVVVTVAFSGMVLAFYSAMTLGPMGLAGTLVGGGVCRSIVQEIGPVLSAVVVAARAGSAMASEIGSMKVTEQIDAMRALAVDPVEYLVVPRLLASIAMLPVVTILADVIGTGGGYLVATHNGISGGQFLSSIRMWVDIDIVLRGLIKTIVFGAMIAIVGCYEGLRTKGGATGVGRATTRAVVISIILVYVANYFLAILLFGRGSVLD
;
A
#
# COMPACT_ATOMS: atom_id res chain seq x y z
N MET A 1 33.22 9.06 55.70
CA MET A 1 32.18 8.05 55.39
C MET A 1 31.29 8.65 54.33
N GLY A 2 31.73 8.62 53.07
CA GLY A 2 30.99 9.16 51.93
C GLY A 2 31.23 8.21 50.77
N ARG A 3 30.26 7.33 50.50
CA ARG A 3 30.30 6.44 49.35
C ARG A 3 29.85 7.25 48.14
N HIS A 4 30.76 7.47 47.19
CA HIS A 4 30.40 7.87 45.84
C HIS A 4 29.85 6.62 45.13
N GLU A 5 28.56 6.60 44.85
CA GLU A 5 27.97 5.67 43.91
C GLU A 5 28.30 6.14 42.47
N PRO A 6 28.70 5.25 41.56
CA PRO A 6 28.92 5.61 40.17
C PRO A 6 27.57 5.79 39.44
N GLU A 7 27.41 6.93 38.75
CA GLU A 7 26.26 7.19 37.88
C GLU A 7 26.14 6.11 36.80
N GLU A 8 25.01 5.41 36.84
CA GLU A 8 24.59 4.41 35.86
C GLU A 8 24.31 5.10 34.52
N ASN A 9 25.19 4.88 33.54
CA ASN A 9 25.05 5.34 32.17
C ASN A 9 23.84 4.67 31.50
N LYS A 10 22.68 5.34 31.53
CA LYS A 10 21.48 4.88 30.82
C LYS A 10 21.70 4.95 29.30
N PRO A 11 21.46 3.87 28.54
CA PRO A 11 21.57 3.90 27.09
C PRO A 11 20.51 4.85 26.50
N HIS A 12 20.96 5.82 25.70
CA HIS A 12 20.13 6.63 24.83
C HIS A 12 19.38 5.70 23.85
N ARG A 13 18.13 5.38 24.15
CA ARG A 13 17.22 4.71 23.23
C ARG A 13 16.84 5.72 22.16
N SER A 14 17.46 5.63 20.99
CA SER A 14 17.01 6.38 19.82
C SER A 14 15.60 5.88 19.49
N ASP A 15 14.58 6.68 19.80
CA ASP A 15 13.21 6.40 19.41
C ASP A 15 13.07 6.66 17.90
N SER A 16 13.59 5.72 17.10
CA SER A 16 13.60 5.71 15.63
C SER A 16 12.23 5.99 15.00
N VAL A 17 11.15 5.60 15.71
CA VAL A 17 9.78 5.88 15.28
C VAL A 17 9.39 7.34 15.56
N GLY A 18 9.82 7.89 16.70
CA GLY A 18 9.62 9.30 17.04
C GLY A 18 10.37 10.22 16.08
N ASP A 19 11.62 9.90 15.76
CA ASP A 19 12.43 10.66 14.81
C ASP A 19 11.84 10.67 13.38
N VAL A 20 11.21 9.57 12.96
CA VAL A 20 10.57 9.48 11.63
C VAL A 20 9.19 10.13 11.62
N ILE A 21 8.41 10.02 12.70
CA ILE A 21 7.14 10.76 12.84
C ILE A 21 7.41 12.26 12.91
N HIS A 22 8.48 12.70 13.57
CA HIS A 22 8.94 14.09 13.54
C HIS A 22 9.47 14.46 12.17
N GLU A 23 10.22 13.63 11.45
CA GLU A 23 10.73 13.98 10.12
C GLU A 23 9.61 14.06 9.05
N VAL A 24 8.66 13.13 9.07
CA VAL A 24 7.47 13.16 8.19
C VAL A 24 6.49 14.24 8.64
N GLY A 25 6.33 14.42 9.95
CA GLY A 25 5.53 15.47 10.57
C GLY A 25 6.08 16.85 10.24
N ASP A 26 7.40 17.04 10.29
CA ASP A 26 8.09 18.27 9.90
C ASP A 26 8.02 18.47 8.39
N GLU A 27 8.06 17.41 7.56
CA GLU A 27 7.79 17.51 6.12
C GLU A 27 6.34 17.93 5.81
N LEU A 28 5.34 17.45 6.55
CA LEU A 28 3.94 17.84 6.38
C LEU A 28 3.62 19.22 7.00
N VAL A 29 4.20 19.54 8.16
CA VAL A 29 4.02 20.81 8.88
C VAL A 29 4.78 21.95 8.18
N ALA A 30 5.92 21.66 7.54
CA ALA A 30 6.64 22.64 6.70
C ALA A 30 5.85 23.08 5.46
N VAL A 31 4.81 22.34 5.05
CA VAL A 31 3.90 22.75 3.96
C VAL A 31 2.85 23.75 4.45
N VAL A 32 2.49 23.72 5.73
CA VAL A 32 1.33 24.46 6.29
C VAL A 32 1.75 25.70 7.10
N SER A 33 2.97 25.74 7.62
CA SER A 33 3.44 26.88 8.42
C SER A 33 4.96 26.98 8.35
N LEU A 34 5.52 27.96 7.63
CA LEU A 34 6.84 28.61 7.83
C LEU A 34 7.17 29.59 6.65
N PRO A 35 8.07 30.59 6.86
CA PRO A 35 8.34 31.69 5.93
C PRO A 35 8.99 31.25 4.60
N GLY A 36 8.75 32.02 3.53
CA GLY A 36 8.85 31.60 2.13
C GLY A 36 10.17 31.01 1.61
N GLU A 37 11.31 31.16 2.31
CA GLU A 37 12.58 30.50 1.92
C GLU A 37 12.65 29.02 2.30
N ILE A 38 12.01 28.61 3.41
CA ILE A 38 11.98 27.20 3.84
C ILE A 38 11.00 26.42 2.94
N THR A 39 9.88 27.04 2.58
CA THR A 39 8.87 26.48 1.67
C THR A 39 9.47 26.11 0.31
N TYR A 40 10.32 26.96 -0.28
CA TYR A 40 10.94 26.69 -1.58
C TYR A 40 11.83 25.44 -1.54
N ARG A 41 12.67 25.28 -0.51
CA ARG A 41 13.58 24.13 -0.38
C ARG A 41 12.82 22.82 -0.15
N THR A 42 11.72 22.85 0.59
CA THR A 42 10.86 21.67 0.79
C THR A 42 10.16 21.27 -0.51
N ILE A 43 9.63 22.23 -1.25
CA ILE A 43 9.02 21.99 -2.56
C ILE A 43 10.03 21.41 -3.56
N GLU A 44 11.25 21.92 -3.60
CA GLU A 44 12.31 21.41 -4.48
C GLU A 44 12.71 19.96 -4.12
N ARG A 45 12.81 19.64 -2.83
CA ARG A 45 13.06 18.26 -2.37
C ARG A 45 11.93 17.31 -2.75
N PHE A 46 10.68 17.75 -2.60
CA PHE A 46 9.52 16.96 -2.98
C PHE A 46 9.45 16.73 -4.50
N LEU A 47 9.66 17.78 -5.29
CA LEU A 47 9.71 17.70 -6.76
C LEU A 47 10.85 16.81 -7.26
N SER A 48 12.04 16.91 -6.67
CA SER A 48 13.17 16.05 -7.03
C SER A 48 12.93 14.59 -6.63
N PHE A 49 12.23 14.35 -5.52
CA PHE A 49 11.81 13.01 -5.10
C PHE A 49 10.80 12.40 -6.08
N LEU A 50 9.72 13.13 -6.41
CA LEU A 50 8.74 12.71 -7.40
C LEU A 50 9.36 12.50 -8.78
N GLY A 51 10.26 13.40 -9.19
CA GLY A 51 11.02 13.28 -10.43
C GLY A 51 11.85 11.99 -10.46
N GLY A 52 12.52 11.66 -9.35
CA GLY A 52 13.31 10.43 -9.24
C GLY A 52 12.48 9.15 -9.30
N ILE A 53 11.34 9.10 -8.60
CA ILE A 53 10.37 7.98 -8.69
C ILE A 53 9.87 7.83 -10.12
N SER A 54 9.50 8.94 -10.77
CA SER A 54 8.96 8.94 -12.13
C SER A 54 9.99 8.45 -13.15
N ILE A 55 11.25 8.87 -13.01
CA ILE A 55 12.36 8.40 -13.85
C ILE A 55 12.61 6.92 -13.64
N LEU A 56 12.59 6.44 -12.38
CA LEU A 56 12.78 5.01 -12.09
C LEU A 56 11.64 4.17 -12.67
N PHE A 57 10.39 4.63 -12.54
CA PHE A 57 9.23 3.98 -13.15
C PHE A 57 9.36 3.92 -14.66
N TRP A 58 9.64 5.06 -15.32
CA TRP A 58 9.78 5.11 -16.78
C TRP A 58 10.92 4.23 -17.28
N ARG A 59 12.06 4.23 -16.60
CA ARG A 59 13.18 3.34 -16.93
C ARG A 59 12.79 1.87 -16.78
N SER A 60 12.14 1.50 -15.69
CA SER A 60 11.69 0.12 -15.45
C SER A 60 10.67 -0.32 -16.51
N ALA A 61 9.70 0.54 -16.84
CA ALA A 61 8.74 0.29 -17.91
C ALA A 61 9.43 0.12 -19.29
N SER A 62 10.45 0.93 -19.58
CA SER A 62 11.22 0.83 -20.82
C SER A 62 12.02 -0.47 -20.92
N LEU A 63 12.55 -0.98 -19.80
CA LEU A 63 13.26 -2.26 -19.74
C LEU A 63 12.30 -3.43 -19.94
N ILE A 64 11.12 -3.39 -19.30
CA ILE A 64 10.05 -4.38 -19.49
C ILE A 64 9.64 -4.43 -20.97
N ALA A 65 9.44 -3.27 -21.60
CA ALA A 65 9.07 -3.19 -23.02
C ALA A 65 10.13 -3.76 -23.97
N ARG A 66 11.40 -3.81 -23.54
CA ARG A 66 12.52 -4.41 -24.29
C ARG A 66 12.67 -5.91 -24.03
N GLY A 67 11.83 -6.51 -23.19
CA GLY A 67 11.89 -7.93 -22.85
C GLY A 67 12.92 -8.30 -21.79
N ALA A 68 13.46 -7.32 -21.08
CA ALA A 68 14.47 -7.51 -20.02
C ALA A 68 13.80 -7.98 -18.71
N VAL A 69 13.27 -9.22 -18.72
CA VAL A 69 12.49 -9.78 -17.62
C VAL A 69 13.08 -11.11 -17.16
N ASP A 70 13.56 -11.14 -15.92
CA ASP A 70 13.90 -12.40 -15.25
C ASP A 70 12.63 -13.02 -14.65
N LEU A 71 12.07 -14.00 -15.36
CA LEU A 71 10.86 -14.70 -14.93
C LEU A 71 11.06 -15.48 -13.63
N ARG A 72 12.26 -16.04 -13.42
CA ARG A 72 12.54 -16.84 -12.23
C ARG A 72 12.52 -15.96 -10.99
N GLU A 73 13.18 -14.80 -11.07
CA GLU A 73 13.16 -13.82 -9.99
C GLU A 73 11.76 -13.21 -9.81
N THR A 74 11.04 -12.94 -10.90
CA THR A 74 9.66 -12.42 -10.82
C THR A 74 8.75 -13.38 -10.06
N ILE A 75 8.81 -14.68 -10.36
CA ILE A 75 8.02 -15.70 -9.65
C ILE A 75 8.41 -15.79 -8.17
N ALA A 76 9.70 -15.71 -7.84
CA ALA A 76 10.16 -15.69 -6.46
C ALA A 76 9.58 -14.47 -5.70
N GLN A 77 9.61 -13.29 -6.32
CA GLN A 77 9.03 -12.07 -5.76
C GLN A 77 7.50 -12.16 -5.64
N MET A 78 6.80 -12.82 -6.56
CA MET A 78 5.35 -13.05 -6.44
C MET A 78 4.97 -13.82 -5.18
N SER A 79 5.77 -14.83 -4.81
CA SER A 79 5.56 -15.59 -3.57
C SER A 79 5.74 -14.70 -2.33
N ILE A 80 6.79 -13.88 -2.33
CA ILE A 80 7.09 -12.98 -1.20
C ILE A 80 6.01 -11.91 -1.06
N ILE A 81 5.65 -11.25 -2.16
CA ILE A 81 4.70 -10.14 -2.15
C ILE A 81 3.28 -10.63 -1.89
N GLY A 82 2.84 -11.68 -2.58
CA GLY A 82 1.48 -12.19 -2.49
C GLY A 82 1.25 -13.05 -1.26
N VAL A 83 1.86 -14.25 -1.24
CA VAL A 83 1.54 -15.29 -0.25
C VAL A 83 1.79 -14.82 1.19
N SER A 84 2.87 -14.05 1.41
CA SER A 84 3.20 -13.56 2.75
C SER A 84 2.32 -12.39 3.22
N SER A 85 1.60 -11.74 2.31
CA SER A 85 0.67 -10.64 2.62
C SER A 85 -0.76 -11.12 2.86
N VAL A 86 -1.14 -12.26 2.26
CA VAL A 86 -2.51 -12.81 2.31
C VAL A 86 -3.07 -12.91 3.74
N PRO A 87 -2.39 -13.49 4.75
CA PRO A 87 -3.00 -13.65 6.08
C PRO A 87 -3.42 -12.33 6.72
N ILE A 88 -2.61 -11.29 6.57
CA ILE A 88 -2.87 -9.97 7.17
C ILE A 88 -4.00 -9.27 6.41
N VAL A 89 -4.00 -9.35 5.08
CA VAL A 89 -5.07 -8.76 4.24
C VAL A 89 -6.41 -9.44 4.54
N VAL A 90 -6.44 -10.77 4.59
CA VAL A 90 -7.64 -11.55 4.88
C VAL A 90 -8.26 -11.15 6.21
N VAL A 91 -7.46 -11.09 7.27
CA VAL A 91 -7.95 -10.72 8.60
C VAL A 91 -8.46 -9.28 8.60
N THR A 92 -7.66 -8.33 8.12
CA THR A 92 -8.02 -6.91 8.15
C THR A 92 -9.30 -6.62 7.37
N VAL A 93 -9.43 -7.13 6.13
CA VAL A 93 -10.60 -6.90 5.28
C VAL A 93 -11.83 -7.68 5.75
N ALA A 94 -11.67 -8.89 6.30
CA ALA A 94 -12.77 -9.63 6.91
C ALA A 94 -13.43 -8.85 8.05
N PHE A 95 -12.62 -8.36 9.00
CA PHE A 95 -13.14 -7.60 10.14
C PHE A 95 -13.71 -6.24 9.71
N SER A 96 -13.11 -5.56 8.73
CA SER A 96 -13.69 -4.34 8.16
C SER A 96 -15.07 -4.60 7.52
N GLY A 97 -15.23 -5.71 6.79
CA GLY A 97 -16.52 -6.11 6.21
C GLY A 97 -17.58 -6.45 7.26
N MET A 98 -17.19 -7.16 8.34
CA MET A 98 -18.05 -7.45 9.48
C MET A 98 -18.57 -6.17 10.15
N VAL A 99 -17.67 -5.22 10.45
CA VAL A 99 -18.01 -3.95 11.08
C VAL A 99 -18.90 -3.09 10.17
N LEU A 100 -18.61 -3.07 8.86
CA LEU A 100 -19.42 -2.32 7.90
C LEU A 100 -20.85 -2.88 7.81
N ALA A 101 -21.00 -4.20 7.76
CA ALA A 101 -22.31 -4.84 7.75
C ALA A 101 -23.08 -4.60 9.05
N PHE A 102 -22.40 -4.63 10.19
CA PHE A 102 -22.99 -4.32 11.50
C PHE A 102 -23.60 -2.91 11.52
N TYR A 103 -22.81 -1.89 11.18
CA TYR A 103 -23.31 -0.52 11.15
C TYR A 103 -24.41 -0.32 10.10
N SER A 104 -24.26 -0.91 8.93
CA SER A 104 -25.28 -0.84 7.87
C SER A 104 -26.61 -1.44 8.32
N ALA A 105 -26.59 -2.61 8.99
CA ALA A 105 -27.79 -3.25 9.52
C ALA A 105 -28.45 -2.42 10.62
N MET A 106 -27.66 -1.84 11.53
CA MET A 106 -28.18 -0.96 12.59
C MET A 106 -28.83 0.30 12.03
N THR A 107 -28.23 0.90 11.00
CA THR A 107 -28.75 2.14 10.40
C THR A 107 -30.01 1.88 9.55
N LEU A 108 -30.01 0.81 8.76
CA LEU A 108 -31.07 0.53 7.77
C LEU A 108 -32.19 -0.36 8.31
N GLY A 109 -31.96 -1.07 9.42
CA GLY A 109 -32.94 -1.92 10.08
C GLY A 109 -34.22 -1.17 10.46
N PRO A 110 -34.14 -0.06 11.22
CA PRO A 110 -35.31 0.74 11.60
C PRO A 110 -36.09 1.32 10.40
N MET A 111 -35.44 1.47 9.25
CA MET A 111 -36.05 1.98 8.02
C MET A 111 -36.75 0.87 7.20
N GLY A 112 -36.62 -0.40 7.61
CA GLY A 112 -37.12 -1.56 6.85
C GLY A 112 -36.34 -1.86 5.56
N LEU A 113 -35.20 -1.19 5.34
CA LEU A 113 -34.40 -1.29 4.12
C LEU A 113 -33.20 -2.25 4.24
N ALA A 114 -33.02 -2.85 5.42
CA ALA A 114 -31.87 -3.71 5.69
C ALA A 114 -31.75 -4.90 4.71
N GLY A 115 -32.88 -5.52 4.35
CA GLY A 115 -32.89 -6.67 3.44
C GLY A 115 -32.53 -6.34 1.99
N THR A 116 -32.71 -5.11 1.54
CA THR A 116 -32.49 -4.71 0.14
C THR A 116 -31.19 -3.96 -0.09
N LEU A 117 -30.65 -3.28 0.93
CA LEU A 117 -29.52 -2.38 0.78
C LEU A 117 -28.22 -2.86 1.44
N VAL A 118 -28.29 -3.64 2.52
CA VAL A 118 -27.09 -3.97 3.31
C VAL A 118 -26.11 -4.82 2.50
N GLY A 119 -26.57 -5.87 1.83
CA GLY A 119 -25.68 -6.76 1.06
C GLY A 119 -24.96 -6.04 -0.07
N GLY A 120 -25.73 -5.34 -0.90
CA GLY A 120 -25.24 -4.54 -2.02
C GLY A 120 -24.32 -3.41 -1.57
N GLY A 121 -24.72 -2.64 -0.56
CA GLY A 121 -23.93 -1.54 -0.02
C GLY A 121 -22.60 -1.99 0.58
N VAL A 122 -22.60 -3.06 1.37
CA VAL A 122 -21.38 -3.64 1.97
C VAL A 122 -20.45 -4.16 0.88
N CYS A 123 -20.94 -5.03 -0.01
CA CYS A 123 -20.11 -5.62 -1.06
C CYS A 123 -19.56 -4.55 -2.01
N ARG A 124 -20.39 -3.59 -2.41
CA ARG A 124 -19.96 -2.48 -3.27
C ARG A 124 -18.88 -1.62 -2.61
N SER A 125 -19.03 -1.29 -1.32
CA SER A 125 -18.03 -0.51 -0.59
C SER A 125 -16.71 -1.26 -0.44
N ILE A 126 -16.78 -2.59 -0.27
CA ILE A 126 -15.60 -3.44 -0.19
C ILE A 126 -14.85 -3.43 -1.51
N VAL A 127 -15.52 -3.80 -2.60
CA VAL A 127 -14.92 -3.93 -3.92
C VAL A 127 -14.37 -2.61 -4.46
N GLN A 128 -15.03 -1.48 -4.19
CA GLN A 128 -14.62 -0.18 -4.73
C GLN A 128 -13.47 0.46 -3.97
N GLU A 129 -13.47 0.32 -2.64
CA GLU A 129 -12.59 1.10 -1.77
C GLU A 129 -11.88 0.24 -0.73
N ILE A 130 -12.61 -0.44 0.16
CA ILE A 130 -11.99 -1.07 1.34
C ILE A 130 -11.02 -2.19 0.94
N GLY A 131 -11.43 -3.09 0.05
CA GLY A 131 -10.60 -4.19 -0.43
C GLY A 131 -9.33 -3.69 -1.13
N PRO A 132 -9.43 -2.89 -2.21
CA PRO A 132 -8.28 -2.34 -2.92
C PRO A 132 -7.33 -1.54 -2.02
N VAL A 133 -7.86 -0.64 -1.18
CA VAL A 133 -7.03 0.27 -0.37
C VAL A 133 -6.39 -0.46 0.80
N LEU A 134 -7.12 -1.29 1.56
CA LEU A 134 -6.54 -2.02 2.69
C LEU A 134 -5.52 -3.06 2.22
N SER A 135 -5.79 -3.75 1.09
CA SER A 135 -4.81 -4.67 0.50
C SER A 135 -3.53 -3.94 0.13
N ALA A 136 -3.63 -2.78 -0.51
CA ALA A 136 -2.47 -1.95 -0.87
C ALA A 136 -1.69 -1.45 0.35
N VAL A 137 -2.38 -0.98 1.41
CA VAL A 137 -1.74 -0.51 2.64
C VAL A 137 -0.98 -1.64 3.35
N VAL A 138 -1.58 -2.83 3.45
CA VAL A 138 -0.91 -3.99 4.06
C VAL A 138 0.28 -4.45 3.23
N VAL A 139 0.14 -4.52 1.89
CA VAL A 139 1.23 -4.90 0.99
C VAL A 139 2.35 -3.85 1.01
N ALA A 140 2.03 -2.56 1.11
CA ALA A 140 3.03 -1.50 1.31
C ALA A 140 3.82 -1.73 2.61
N ALA A 141 3.11 -1.99 3.72
CA ALA A 141 3.72 -2.22 5.02
C ALA A 141 4.60 -3.48 5.08
N ARG A 142 4.20 -4.57 4.42
CA ARG A 142 4.91 -5.86 4.46
C ARG A 142 5.90 -6.04 3.31
N ALA A 143 5.41 -5.98 2.08
CA ALA A 143 6.23 -6.21 0.91
C ALA A 143 7.05 -4.97 0.55
N GLY A 144 6.46 -3.77 0.61
CA GLY A 144 7.19 -2.52 0.36
C GLY A 144 8.36 -2.31 1.34
N SER A 145 8.15 -2.61 2.62
CA SER A 145 9.22 -2.59 3.63
C SER A 145 10.31 -3.63 3.35
N ALA A 146 9.93 -4.86 2.99
CA ALA A 146 10.88 -5.91 2.63
C ALA A 146 11.73 -5.52 1.42
N MET A 147 11.12 -4.96 0.37
CA MET A 147 11.84 -4.47 -0.82
C MET A 147 12.87 -3.39 -0.46
N ALA A 148 12.46 -2.40 0.34
CA ALA A 148 13.36 -1.32 0.76
C ALA A 148 14.49 -1.84 1.66
N SER A 149 14.20 -2.75 2.59
CA SER A 149 15.18 -3.33 3.50
C SER A 149 16.21 -4.20 2.77
N GLU A 150 15.75 -5.05 1.85
CA GLU A 150 16.61 -5.95 1.09
C GLU A 150 17.54 -5.17 0.16
N ILE A 151 16.98 -4.28 -0.67
CA ILE A 151 17.77 -3.45 -1.58
C ILE A 151 18.67 -2.50 -0.80
N GLY A 152 18.18 -1.93 0.31
CA GLY A 152 18.97 -1.09 1.21
C GLY A 152 20.17 -1.84 1.80
N SER A 153 19.98 -3.09 2.22
CA SER A 153 21.04 -3.97 2.70
C SER A 153 22.09 -4.25 1.62
N MET A 154 21.64 -4.59 0.40
CA MET A 154 22.52 -4.75 -0.76
C MET A 154 23.27 -3.46 -1.09
N LYS A 155 22.66 -2.30 -0.89
CA LYS A 155 23.29 -1.01 -1.15
C LYS A 155 24.39 -0.70 -0.15
N VAL A 156 24.15 -0.90 1.15
CA VAL A 156 25.14 -0.60 2.20
C VAL A 156 26.27 -1.63 2.26
N THR A 157 26.07 -2.82 1.71
CA THR A 157 27.10 -3.86 1.55
C THR A 157 27.81 -3.79 0.19
N GLU A 158 27.64 -2.70 -0.56
CA GLU A 158 28.25 -2.44 -1.87
C GLU A 158 27.93 -3.45 -2.98
N GLN A 159 26.99 -4.39 -2.75
CA GLN A 159 26.60 -5.40 -3.74
C GLN A 159 26.04 -4.75 -5.01
N ILE A 160 25.29 -3.65 -4.87
CA ILE A 160 24.73 -2.91 -6.02
C ILE A 160 25.84 -2.26 -6.85
N ASP A 161 26.92 -1.80 -6.21
CA ASP A 161 28.04 -1.19 -6.92
C ASP A 161 28.93 -2.28 -7.57
N ALA A 162 29.05 -3.44 -6.93
CA ALA A 162 29.65 -4.63 -7.53
C ALA A 162 28.89 -5.10 -8.79
N MET A 163 27.55 -5.12 -8.76
CA MET A 163 26.74 -5.44 -9.96
C MET A 163 27.06 -4.48 -11.12
N ARG A 164 27.16 -3.17 -10.85
CA ARG A 164 27.53 -2.17 -11.86
C ARG A 164 28.95 -2.40 -12.40
N ALA A 165 29.90 -2.77 -11.55
CA ALA A 165 31.26 -3.11 -11.97
C ALA A 165 31.31 -4.35 -12.87
N LEU A 166 30.36 -5.27 -12.70
CA LEU A 166 30.16 -6.45 -13.53
C LEU A 166 29.25 -6.20 -14.76
N ALA A 167 28.97 -4.93 -15.09
CA ALA A 167 28.08 -4.52 -16.18
C ALA A 167 26.66 -5.07 -16.12
N VAL A 168 26.16 -5.41 -14.92
CA VAL A 168 24.77 -5.80 -14.66
C VAL A 168 23.97 -4.57 -14.24
N ASP A 169 22.86 -4.29 -14.93
CA ASP A 169 21.98 -3.18 -14.54
C ASP A 169 21.17 -3.55 -13.28
N PRO A 170 21.35 -2.88 -12.13
CA PRO A 170 20.60 -3.17 -10.93
C PRO A 170 19.09 -2.86 -11.08
N VAL A 171 18.69 -1.96 -11.99
CA VAL A 171 17.27 -1.68 -12.21
C VAL A 171 16.59 -2.87 -12.87
N GLU A 172 17.23 -3.44 -13.89
CA GLU A 172 16.75 -4.63 -14.59
C GLU A 172 16.68 -5.84 -13.66
N TYR A 173 17.73 -6.08 -12.87
CA TYR A 173 17.81 -7.29 -12.05
C TYR A 173 17.03 -7.21 -10.74
N LEU A 174 16.92 -6.02 -10.11
CA LEU A 174 16.27 -5.88 -8.81
C LEU A 174 14.87 -5.26 -8.91
N VAL A 175 14.71 -4.18 -9.69
CA VAL A 175 13.48 -3.37 -9.66
C VAL A 175 12.40 -3.96 -10.55
N VAL A 176 12.75 -4.40 -11.77
CA VAL A 176 11.78 -4.93 -12.73
C VAL A 176 11.03 -6.18 -12.21
N PRO A 177 11.69 -7.20 -11.63
CA PRO A 177 10.97 -8.37 -11.12
C PRO A 177 10.00 -8.03 -9.98
N ARG A 178 10.41 -7.13 -9.08
CA ARG A 178 9.58 -6.65 -7.96
C ARG A 178 8.38 -5.83 -8.44
N LEU A 179 8.58 -5.01 -9.48
CA LEU A 179 7.53 -4.23 -10.11
C LEU A 179 6.47 -5.13 -10.75
N LEU A 180 6.90 -6.08 -11.59
CA LEU A 180 6.00 -7.02 -12.26
C LEU A 180 5.25 -7.90 -11.24
N ALA A 181 5.96 -8.41 -10.25
CA ALA A 181 5.36 -9.22 -9.19
C ALA A 181 4.32 -8.43 -8.39
N SER A 182 4.58 -7.17 -8.06
CA SER A 182 3.62 -6.32 -7.32
C SER A 182 2.38 -5.97 -8.15
N ILE A 183 2.57 -5.64 -9.42
CA ILE A 183 1.49 -5.37 -10.37
C ILE A 183 0.57 -6.60 -10.54
N ALA A 184 1.17 -7.80 -10.63
CA ALA A 184 0.42 -9.03 -10.81
C ALA A 184 -0.26 -9.52 -9.52
N MET A 185 0.43 -9.45 -8.39
CA MET A 185 -0.06 -10.06 -7.15
C MET A 185 -1.03 -9.18 -6.36
N LEU A 186 -0.94 -7.84 -6.44
CA LEU A 186 -1.84 -6.99 -5.67
C LEU A 186 -3.33 -7.15 -6.08
N PRO A 187 -3.69 -7.26 -7.38
CA PRO A 187 -5.04 -7.62 -7.79
C PRO A 187 -5.49 -8.99 -7.27
N VAL A 188 -4.61 -10.00 -7.34
CA VAL A 188 -4.92 -11.37 -6.88
C VAL A 188 -5.24 -11.39 -5.38
N VAL A 189 -4.42 -10.70 -4.58
CA VAL A 189 -4.63 -10.57 -3.14
C VAL A 189 -5.93 -9.81 -2.83
N THR A 190 -6.24 -8.78 -3.63
CA THR A 190 -7.47 -7.99 -3.47
C THR A 190 -8.72 -8.79 -3.78
N ILE A 191 -8.72 -9.65 -4.80
CA ILE A 191 -9.85 -10.54 -5.11
C ILE A 191 -10.17 -11.43 -3.90
N LEU A 192 -9.14 -12.01 -3.28
CA LEU A 192 -9.31 -12.81 -2.06
C LEU A 192 -9.87 -11.97 -0.91
N ALA A 193 -9.37 -10.73 -0.77
CA ALA A 193 -9.84 -9.79 0.23
C ALA A 193 -11.32 -9.43 0.05
N ASP A 194 -11.76 -9.17 -1.18
CA ASP A 194 -13.14 -8.81 -1.49
C ASP A 194 -14.13 -9.94 -1.17
N VAL A 195 -13.75 -11.17 -1.53
CA VAL A 195 -14.55 -12.37 -1.23
C VAL A 195 -14.68 -12.57 0.27
N ILE A 196 -13.56 -12.50 1.01
CA ILE A 196 -13.54 -12.77 2.45
C ILE A 196 -14.17 -11.61 3.23
N GLY A 197 -13.93 -10.36 2.83
CA GLY A 197 -14.59 -9.18 3.38
C GLY A 197 -16.11 -9.25 3.23
N THR A 198 -16.58 -9.56 2.03
CA THR A 198 -18.03 -9.72 1.76
C THR A 198 -18.60 -10.91 2.55
N GLY A 199 -17.86 -12.01 2.66
CA GLY A 199 -18.24 -13.18 3.48
C GLY A 199 -18.35 -12.85 4.98
N GLY A 200 -17.43 -12.04 5.51
CA GLY A 200 -17.51 -11.52 6.88
C GLY A 200 -18.76 -10.65 7.09
N GLY A 201 -19.06 -9.78 6.13
CA GLY A 201 -20.28 -8.99 6.13
C GLY A 201 -21.56 -9.83 6.08
N TYR A 202 -21.58 -10.90 5.28
CA TYR A 202 -22.68 -11.86 5.20
C TYR A 202 -22.96 -12.54 6.55
N LEU A 203 -21.90 -12.98 7.24
CA LEU A 203 -22.03 -13.64 8.55
C LEU A 203 -22.67 -12.71 9.59
N VAL A 204 -22.27 -11.44 9.63
CA VAL A 204 -22.83 -10.47 10.56
C VAL A 204 -24.24 -10.06 10.17
N ALA A 205 -24.50 -9.82 8.89
CA ALA A 205 -25.82 -9.44 8.40
C ALA A 205 -26.88 -10.52 8.72
N THR A 206 -26.54 -11.79 8.52
CA THR A 206 -27.44 -12.91 8.84
C THR A 206 -27.69 -13.07 10.33
N HIS A 207 -26.69 -12.80 11.17
CA HIS A 207 -26.89 -12.78 12.61
C HIS A 207 -27.80 -11.63 13.08
N ASN A 208 -27.84 -10.51 12.36
CA ASN A 208 -28.68 -9.35 12.65
C ASN A 208 -30.09 -9.44 12.01
N GLY A 209 -30.53 -10.64 11.62
CA GLY A 209 -31.90 -10.89 11.16
C GLY A 209 -32.15 -10.63 9.66
N ILE A 210 -31.12 -10.34 8.87
CA ILE A 210 -31.24 -10.25 7.40
C ILE A 210 -31.14 -11.66 6.83
N SER A 211 -32.12 -12.11 6.03
CA SER A 211 -32.02 -13.44 5.44
C SER A 211 -30.83 -13.53 4.46
N GLY A 212 -30.15 -14.66 4.43
CA GLY A 212 -29.01 -14.85 3.51
C GLY A 212 -29.40 -14.66 2.04
N GLY A 213 -30.61 -15.08 1.66
CA GLY A 213 -31.16 -14.86 0.32
C GLY A 213 -31.34 -13.38 -0.02
N GLN A 214 -31.83 -12.57 0.92
CA GLN A 214 -31.93 -11.11 0.76
C GLN A 214 -30.56 -10.48 0.57
N PHE A 215 -29.56 -10.86 1.36
CA PHE A 215 -28.20 -10.35 1.23
C PHE A 215 -27.59 -10.65 -0.15
N LEU A 216 -27.69 -11.90 -0.63
CA LEU A 216 -27.17 -12.28 -1.95
C LEU A 216 -27.94 -11.60 -3.09
N SER A 217 -29.26 -11.48 -2.96
CA SER A 217 -30.09 -10.75 -3.93
C SER A 217 -29.71 -9.28 -4.00
N SER A 218 -29.43 -8.66 -2.85
CA SER A 218 -28.98 -7.26 -2.76
C SER A 218 -27.63 -7.06 -3.46
N ILE A 219 -26.68 -7.98 -3.30
CA ILE A 219 -25.40 -7.95 -4.02
C ILE A 219 -25.62 -7.97 -5.53
N ARG A 220 -26.44 -8.91 -6.04
CA ARG A 220 -26.71 -9.05 -7.48
C ARG A 220 -27.35 -7.81 -8.11
N MET A 221 -28.05 -7.00 -7.31
CA MET A 221 -28.71 -5.77 -7.78
C MET A 221 -27.77 -4.56 -7.80
N TRP A 222 -26.73 -4.54 -6.96
CA TRP A 222 -25.88 -3.35 -6.74
C TRP A 222 -24.45 -3.50 -7.25
N VAL A 223 -24.01 -4.73 -7.52
CA VAL A 223 -22.63 -5.07 -7.86
C VAL A 223 -22.57 -5.76 -9.22
N ASP A 224 -22.20 -4.99 -10.24
CA ASP A 224 -21.87 -5.49 -11.55
C ASP A 224 -20.40 -5.89 -11.65
N ILE A 225 -20.08 -6.78 -12.59
CA ILE A 225 -18.70 -7.21 -12.88
C ILE A 225 -17.82 -6.00 -13.24
N ASP A 226 -18.38 -4.99 -13.92
CA ASP A 226 -17.67 -3.76 -14.28
C ASP A 226 -17.15 -3.00 -13.03
N ILE A 227 -17.93 -2.96 -11.95
CA ILE A 227 -17.50 -2.33 -10.68
C ILE A 227 -16.31 -3.07 -10.08
N VAL A 228 -16.34 -4.40 -10.13
CA VAL A 228 -15.24 -5.25 -9.66
C VAL A 228 -13.98 -4.99 -10.48
N LEU A 229 -14.09 -4.98 -11.81
CA LEU A 229 -12.96 -4.72 -12.70
C LEU A 229 -12.36 -3.33 -12.48
N ARG A 230 -13.19 -2.29 -12.30
CA ARG A 230 -12.72 -0.93 -11.98
C ARG A 230 -12.00 -0.88 -10.64
N GLY A 231 -12.48 -1.60 -9.62
CA GLY A 231 -11.78 -1.75 -8.33
C GLY A 231 -10.40 -2.40 -8.50
N LEU A 232 -10.32 -3.49 -9.27
CA LEU A 232 -9.06 -4.19 -9.54
C LEU A 232 -8.06 -3.37 -10.34
N ILE A 233 -8.50 -2.53 -11.28
CA ILE A 233 -7.61 -1.62 -12.03
C ILE A 233 -6.86 -0.68 -11.06
N LYS A 234 -7.49 -0.22 -9.97
CA LYS A 234 -6.83 0.62 -8.97
C LYS A 234 -5.64 -0.10 -8.34
N THR A 235 -5.78 -1.39 -8.06
CA THR A 235 -4.73 -2.21 -7.44
C THR A 235 -3.50 -2.41 -8.33
N ILE A 236 -3.66 -2.39 -9.65
CA ILE A 236 -2.52 -2.43 -10.58
C ILE A 236 -1.64 -1.18 -10.38
N VAL A 237 -2.27 -0.01 -10.29
CA VAL A 237 -1.58 1.26 -10.07
C VAL A 237 -0.92 1.28 -8.69
N PHE A 238 -1.64 0.84 -7.64
CA PHE A 238 -1.09 0.76 -6.28
C PHE A 238 0.12 -0.18 -6.20
N GLY A 239 0.06 -1.34 -6.85
CA GLY A 239 1.15 -2.31 -6.88
C GLY A 239 2.41 -1.74 -7.53
N ALA A 240 2.25 -1.01 -8.65
CA ALA A 240 3.34 -0.32 -9.29
C ALA A 240 3.97 0.75 -8.39
N MET A 241 3.16 1.55 -7.72
CA MET A 241 3.61 2.60 -6.82
C MET A 241 4.40 2.05 -5.63
N ILE A 242 3.87 1.01 -4.97
CA ILE A 242 4.52 0.36 -3.81
C ILE A 242 5.90 -0.19 -4.22
N ALA A 243 5.98 -0.88 -5.36
CA ALA A 243 7.24 -1.45 -5.84
C ALA A 243 8.29 -0.37 -6.15
N ILE A 244 7.90 0.68 -6.88
CA ILE A 244 8.82 1.75 -7.24
C ILE A 244 9.29 2.51 -5.99
N VAL A 245 8.38 2.88 -5.09
CA VAL A 245 8.75 3.60 -3.86
C VAL A 245 9.69 2.76 -2.99
N GLY A 246 9.35 1.48 -2.77
CA GLY A 246 10.19 0.56 -2.00
C GLY A 246 11.59 0.39 -2.59
N CYS A 247 11.67 0.18 -3.91
CA CYS A 247 12.95 0.05 -4.61
C CYS A 247 13.73 1.37 -4.61
N TYR A 248 13.05 2.50 -4.78
CA TYR A 248 13.68 3.82 -4.84
C TYR A 248 14.34 4.20 -3.50
N GLU A 249 13.63 4.00 -2.39
CA GLU A 249 14.19 4.21 -1.05
C GLU A 249 15.35 3.24 -0.76
N GLY A 250 15.20 1.96 -1.13
CA GLY A 250 16.27 0.97 -1.00
C GLY A 250 17.55 1.37 -1.75
N LEU A 251 17.42 1.77 -3.03
CA LEU A 251 18.55 2.17 -3.87
C LEU A 251 19.29 3.42 -3.37
N ARG A 252 18.61 4.28 -2.60
CA ARG A 252 19.15 5.53 -2.05
C ARG A 252 19.63 5.40 -0.61
N THR A 253 19.55 4.21 -0.02
CA THR A 253 19.91 3.97 1.37
C THR A 253 21.38 4.30 1.65
N LYS A 254 21.63 4.96 2.78
CA LYS A 254 22.97 5.35 3.27
C LYS A 254 23.00 5.24 4.80
N GLY A 255 24.19 5.08 5.39
CA GLY A 255 24.35 5.07 6.85
C GLY A 255 24.19 3.68 7.50
N GLY A 256 24.58 2.62 6.80
CA GLY A 256 24.61 1.25 7.33
C GLY A 256 23.24 0.72 7.74
N ALA A 257 23.20 -0.15 8.74
CA ALA A 257 21.97 -0.81 9.20
C ALA A 257 20.88 0.17 9.68
N THR A 258 21.26 1.26 10.37
CA THR A 258 20.33 2.32 10.78
C THR A 258 19.69 2.99 9.57
N GLY A 259 20.48 3.21 8.51
CA GLY A 259 20.00 3.72 7.23
C GLY A 259 18.94 2.84 6.58
N VAL A 260 19.16 1.52 6.59
CA VAL A 260 18.20 0.53 6.06
C VAL A 260 16.87 0.61 6.81
N GLY A 261 16.89 0.73 8.14
CA GLY A 261 15.68 0.93 8.94
C GLY A 261 14.93 2.20 8.56
N ARG A 262 15.62 3.33 8.39
CA ARG A 262 15.00 4.61 7.99
C ARG A 262 14.38 4.54 6.58
N ALA A 263 15.10 3.97 5.62
CA ALA A 263 14.59 3.77 4.25
C ALA A 263 13.35 2.88 4.24
N THR A 264 13.35 1.82 5.07
CA THR A 264 12.21 0.91 5.23
C THR A 264 10.97 1.66 5.71
N THR A 265 11.09 2.46 6.78
CA THR A 265 9.95 3.21 7.32
C THR A 265 9.46 4.27 6.33
N ARG A 266 10.38 5.01 5.68
CA ARG A 266 10.03 6.00 4.66
C ARG A 266 9.29 5.38 3.49
N ALA A 267 9.77 4.23 2.99
CA ALA A 267 9.11 3.52 1.90
C ALA A 267 7.65 3.20 2.22
N VAL A 268 7.36 2.72 3.43
CA VAL A 268 6.00 2.40 3.88
C VAL A 268 5.14 3.65 3.95
N VAL A 269 5.60 4.69 4.64
CA VAL A 269 4.83 5.92 4.84
C VAL A 269 4.52 6.60 3.51
N ILE A 270 5.53 6.77 2.65
CA ILE A 270 5.37 7.40 1.34
C ILE A 270 4.44 6.57 0.46
N SER A 271 4.58 5.24 0.45
CA SER A 271 3.69 4.37 -0.33
C SER A 271 2.24 4.52 0.11
N ILE A 272 1.96 4.54 1.42
CA ILE A 272 0.60 4.68 1.94
C ILE A 272 0.01 6.04 1.54
N ILE A 273 0.74 7.13 1.73
CA ILE A 273 0.29 8.48 1.35
C ILE A 273 -0.03 8.52 -0.14
N LEU A 274 0.89 8.03 -0.98
CA LEU A 274 0.70 8.04 -2.42
C LEU A 274 -0.48 7.15 -2.84
N VAL A 275 -0.67 5.96 -2.22
CA VAL A 275 -1.83 5.10 -2.48
C VAL A 275 -3.13 5.82 -2.18
N TYR A 276 -3.25 6.51 -1.04
CA TYR A 276 -4.47 7.26 -0.72
C TYR A 276 -4.72 8.44 -1.67
N VAL A 277 -3.67 9.18 -2.04
CA VAL A 277 -3.78 10.26 -3.02
C VAL A 277 -4.22 9.70 -4.38
N ALA A 278 -3.57 8.66 -4.87
CA ALA A 278 -3.95 7.98 -6.11
C ALA A 278 -5.36 7.40 -6.04
N ASN A 279 -5.77 6.87 -4.88
CA ASN A 279 -7.11 6.33 -4.67
C ASN A 279 -8.19 7.37 -4.95
N TYR A 280 -8.04 8.58 -4.42
CA TYR A 280 -8.98 9.68 -4.65
C TYR A 280 -9.13 10.01 -6.14
N PHE A 281 -8.01 10.22 -6.84
CA PHE A 281 -8.04 10.57 -8.27
C PHE A 281 -8.56 9.43 -9.14
N LEU A 282 -8.16 8.19 -8.85
CA LEU A 282 -8.64 7.01 -9.56
C LEU A 282 -10.12 6.76 -9.30
N ALA A 283 -10.62 7.02 -8.10
CA ALA A 283 -12.04 6.90 -7.80
C ALA A 283 -12.87 7.87 -8.65
N ILE A 284 -12.45 9.13 -8.76
CA ILE A 284 -13.11 10.12 -9.62
C ILE A 284 -13.02 9.70 -11.09
N LEU A 285 -11.84 9.26 -11.54
CA LEU A 285 -11.61 8.89 -12.94
C LEU A 285 -12.45 7.67 -13.36
N LEU A 286 -12.48 6.64 -12.51
CA LEU A 286 -13.09 5.35 -12.82
C LEU A 286 -14.57 5.31 -12.46
N PHE A 287 -15.02 5.97 -11.39
CA PHE A 287 -16.42 5.93 -10.95
C PHE A 287 -17.18 7.24 -11.18
N GLY A 288 -16.50 8.38 -11.30
CA GLY A 288 -17.14 9.69 -11.46
C GLY A 288 -17.77 9.96 -12.83
N ARG A 289 -17.38 9.21 -13.88
CA ARG A 289 -17.91 9.39 -15.24
C ARG A 289 -19.33 8.85 -15.48
N GLY A 290 -19.91 8.12 -14.53
CA GLY A 290 -21.24 7.51 -14.66
C GLY A 290 -22.35 8.13 -13.81
N SER A 291 -22.07 9.15 -12.99
CA SER A 291 -23.05 9.70 -12.03
C SER A 291 -23.43 11.17 -12.27
N VAL A 292 -22.88 11.82 -13.29
CA VAL A 292 -23.05 13.28 -13.52
C VAL A 292 -23.76 13.59 -14.84
N LEU A 293 -23.97 12.61 -15.74
CA LEU A 293 -24.52 12.89 -17.09
C LEU A 293 -25.59 11.93 -17.61
N ASP A 294 -26.17 11.05 -16.79
CA ASP A 294 -27.36 10.27 -17.14
C ASP A 294 -28.43 10.38 -16.04
#